data_AF-A0A5T3R4L2-F1
#
_entry.id   AF-A0A5T3R4L2-F1
#
_cell.length_a   1.000
_cell.length_b   1.000
_cell.length_c   1.000
_cell.angle_alpha   90.00
_cell.angle_beta   90.00
_cell.angle_gamma   90.00
#
_symmetry.space_group_name_H-M   'P 1'
#
loop_
_entity.id
_entity.type
_entity.pdbx_description
1 polymer ?
#
loop_
_entity_poly.entity_id
_entity_poly.type
_entity_poly.pdbx_seq_one_letter_code
_entity_poly.pdbx_strand_id
1 'polypeptide(L)'
;GKIYLLADTDSQLVRYEVAEHQKLYCKRFVYDPNSDRAILVRIDSNPVSPATEIEDVLNAKVYYETLLSFVSDYSYLGFVSGMSVPDEGLESFSALDLKLSEKEAITRFFDADNNKFKFARKYVELMSEENSIPSWINEIREVMTRS
;
A
#
# COMPACT_ATOMS: atom_id res chain seq x y z
N GLY A 1 -22.54 2.16 15.03
CA GLY A 1 -21.35 2.53 14.24
C GLY A 1 -21.25 1.67 13.01
N LYS A 2 -20.39 2.06 12.07
CA LYS A 2 -19.92 1.20 10.98
C LYS A 2 -18.55 0.65 11.35
N ILE A 3 -18.23 -0.54 10.87
CA ILE A 3 -16.94 -1.20 11.06
C ILE A 3 -16.38 -1.50 9.68
N TYR A 4 -15.13 -1.15 9.44
CA TYR A 4 -14.42 -1.44 8.20
C TYR A 4 -13.15 -2.21 8.54
N LEU A 5 -13.07 -3.44 8.06
CA LEU A 5 -11.90 -4.29 8.13
C LEU A 5 -11.24 -4.26 6.76
N LEU A 6 -10.00 -3.78 6.73
CA LEU A 6 -9.15 -3.75 5.56
C LEU A 6 -7.98 -4.70 5.80
N ALA A 7 -7.70 -5.55 4.83
CA ALA A 7 -6.62 -6.53 4.90
C ALA A 7 -5.74 -6.47 3.64
N ASP A 8 -4.47 -6.82 3.81
CA ASP A 8 -3.58 -7.11 2.71
C ASP A 8 -3.99 -8.43 2.03
N THR A 9 -3.58 -8.63 0.78
CA THR A 9 -3.75 -9.93 0.12
C THR A 9 -2.49 -10.75 0.23
N ASP A 10 -2.54 -11.77 1.07
CA ASP A 10 -1.50 -12.80 1.15
C ASP A 10 -1.61 -13.76 -0.05
N SER A 11 -0.46 -14.32 -0.43
CA SER A 11 -0.31 -15.46 -1.34
C SER A 11 -1.15 -16.69 -0.94
N GLN A 12 -1.45 -16.86 0.35
CA GLN A 12 -2.28 -17.95 0.87
C GLN A 12 -3.64 -17.42 1.32
N LEU A 13 -4.68 -17.60 0.49
CA LEU A 13 -6.02 -17.17 0.85
C LEU A 13 -6.62 -18.07 1.95
N VAL A 14 -6.64 -17.60 3.19
CA VAL A 14 -7.42 -18.24 4.26
C VAL A 14 -8.89 -17.91 4.04
N ARG A 15 -9.65 -18.86 3.48
CA ARG A 15 -11.10 -18.73 3.33
C ARG A 15 -11.78 -18.96 4.68
N TYR A 16 -12.45 -17.94 5.19
CA TYR A 16 -13.35 -18.05 6.33
C TYR A 16 -14.72 -17.49 5.96
N GLU A 17 -15.78 -18.02 6.58
CA GLU A 17 -17.12 -17.47 6.40
C GLU A 17 -17.17 -16.03 6.87
N VAL A 18 -17.57 -15.14 5.99
CA VAL A 18 -17.73 -13.71 6.29
C VAL A 18 -19.20 -13.50 6.62
N ALA A 19 -19.52 -13.25 7.89
CA ALA A 19 -20.86 -12.87 8.27
C ALA A 19 -21.23 -11.54 7.58
N GLU A 20 -22.26 -11.56 6.73
CA GLU A 20 -22.78 -10.35 6.11
C GLU A 20 -23.61 -9.56 7.12
N HIS A 21 -23.03 -8.49 7.66
CA HIS A 21 -23.74 -7.52 8.46
C HIS A 21 -23.79 -6.18 7.74
N GLN A 22 -24.96 -5.54 7.72
CA GLN A 22 -25.20 -4.27 6.99
C GLN A 22 -24.23 -3.14 7.35
N LYS A 23 -23.59 -3.21 8.52
CA LYS A 23 -22.66 -2.18 9.04
C LYS A 23 -21.21 -2.69 9.15
N LEU A 24 -20.91 -3.89 8.65
CA LEU A 24 -19.57 -4.49 8.62
C LEU A 24 -19.10 -4.60 7.16
N TYR A 25 -17.98 -3.98 6.87
CA TYR A 25 -17.35 -4.00 5.55
C TYR A 25 -16.00 -4.72 5.69
N CYS A 26 -15.84 -5.86 5.03
CA CYS A 26 -14.58 -6.62 5.02
C CYS A 26 -14.02 -6.61 3.61
N LYS A 27 -12.92 -5.86 3.41
CA LYS A 27 -12.27 -5.65 2.11
C LYS A 27 -10.80 -6.03 2.17
N ARG A 28 -10.24 -6.36 1.01
CA ARG A 28 -8.80 -6.56 0.83
C ARG A 28 -8.28 -5.89 -0.43
N PHE A 29 -7.00 -5.55 -0.44
CA PHE A 29 -6.32 -4.98 -1.60
C PHE A 29 -6.08 -6.02 -2.67
N VAL A 30 -6.32 -5.68 -3.93
CA VAL A 30 -5.93 -6.50 -5.07
C VAL A 30 -5.41 -5.57 -6.14
N TYR A 31 -4.20 -5.82 -6.62
CA TYR A 31 -3.71 -5.10 -7.80
C TYR A 31 -4.46 -5.55 -9.07
N ASP A 32 -5.08 -4.59 -9.76
CA ASP A 32 -5.73 -4.81 -11.05
C ASP A 32 -4.84 -4.31 -12.20
N PRO A 33 -4.24 -5.22 -12.99
CA PRO A 33 -3.35 -4.84 -14.08
C PRO A 33 -4.06 -4.10 -15.22
N ASN A 34 -5.39 -4.15 -15.32
CA ASN A 34 -6.12 -3.42 -16.35
C ASN A 34 -6.25 -1.92 -16.04
N SER A 35 -6.34 -1.58 -14.75
CA SER A 35 -6.49 -0.20 -14.28
C SER A 35 -5.21 0.37 -13.65
N ASP A 36 -4.14 -0.44 -13.63
CA ASP A 36 -2.81 -0.13 -13.11
C ASP A 36 -2.86 0.49 -11.71
N ARG A 37 -3.66 -0.14 -10.84
CA ARG A 37 -3.90 0.29 -9.46
C ARG A 37 -4.45 -0.85 -8.62
N ALA A 38 -4.38 -0.69 -7.31
CA ALA A 38 -5.09 -1.53 -6.38
C ALA A 38 -6.58 -1.16 -6.27
N ILE A 39 -7.39 -2.19 -6.15
CA ILE A 39 -8.83 -2.13 -5.93
C ILE A 39 -9.21 -2.83 -4.62
N LEU A 40 -10.31 -2.40 -4.01
CA LEU A 40 -10.84 -3.00 -2.79
C LEU A 40 -11.93 -4.03 -3.09
N VAL A 41 -11.56 -5.30 -3.04
CA VAL A 41 -12.49 -6.40 -3.27
C VAL A 41 -13.02 -6.96 -1.95
N ARG A 42 -14.17 -7.66 -1.98
CA ARG A 42 -14.62 -8.39 -0.78
C ARG A 42 -13.59 -9.44 -0.41
N ILE A 43 -13.42 -9.67 0.89
CA ILE A 43 -12.41 -10.60 1.39
C ILE A 43 -12.59 -12.03 0.85
N ASP A 44 -13.82 -12.44 0.54
CA ASP A 44 -14.22 -13.75 -0.02
C ASP A 44 -14.31 -13.80 -1.55
N SER A 45 -14.04 -12.70 -2.25
CA SER A 45 -14.16 -12.62 -3.72
C SER A 45 -12.85 -12.90 -4.46
N ASN A 46 -12.93 -13.23 -5.75
CA ASN A 46 -11.79 -13.28 -6.67
C ASN A 46 -11.54 -11.90 -7.32
N PRO A 47 -10.31 -11.59 -7.76
CA PRO A 47 -9.13 -12.46 -7.79
C PRO A 47 -8.33 -12.40 -6.48
N VAL A 48 -7.58 -13.47 -6.18
CA VAL A 48 -6.80 -13.64 -4.93
C VAL A 48 -5.32 -13.32 -5.11
N SER A 49 -4.96 -12.78 -6.27
CA SER A 49 -3.59 -12.55 -6.71
C SER A 49 -3.54 -11.31 -7.63
N PRO A 50 -2.39 -10.62 -7.71
CA PRO A 50 -1.14 -10.90 -6.98
C PRO A 50 -1.26 -10.57 -5.49
N ALA A 51 -0.29 -11.01 -4.69
CA ALA A 51 -0.17 -10.53 -3.33
C ALA A 51 0.02 -9.00 -3.34
N THR A 52 -0.60 -8.30 -2.41
CA THR A 52 -0.59 -6.83 -2.36
C THR A 52 -0.62 -6.41 -0.90
N GLU A 53 0.47 -5.81 -0.43
CA GLU A 53 0.57 -5.21 0.90
C GLU A 53 0.12 -3.74 0.87
N ILE A 54 -0.16 -3.15 2.03
CA ILE A 54 -0.53 -1.73 2.09
C ILE A 54 0.59 -0.82 1.55
N GLU A 55 1.85 -1.23 1.68
CA GLU A 55 3.02 -0.51 1.18
C GLU A 55 3.07 -0.43 -0.36
N ASP A 56 2.39 -1.34 -1.06
CA ASP A 56 2.30 -1.40 -2.53
C ASP A 56 1.31 -0.38 -3.11
N VAL A 57 0.41 0.15 -2.27
CA VAL A 57 -0.75 0.94 -2.68
C VAL A 57 -0.74 2.37 -2.11
N LEU A 58 0.44 2.81 -1.67
CA LEU A 58 0.70 4.15 -1.17
C LEU A 58 0.96 5.12 -2.32
N ASN A 59 0.84 6.42 -2.05
CA ASN A 59 1.23 7.45 -3.01
C ASN A 59 2.71 7.27 -3.36
N ALA A 60 3.01 7.04 -4.64
CA ALA A 60 4.36 6.65 -5.05
C ALA A 60 5.43 7.70 -4.73
N LYS A 61 5.11 8.98 -4.88
CA LYS A 61 6.04 10.09 -4.61
C LYS A 61 6.39 10.18 -3.13
N VAL A 62 5.37 10.17 -2.27
CA VAL A 62 5.59 10.19 -0.80
C VAL A 62 6.31 8.92 -0.35
N TYR A 63 5.98 7.77 -0.93
CA TYR A 63 6.67 6.51 -0.66
C TYR A 63 8.16 6.58 -1.01
N TYR A 64 8.49 7.09 -2.21
CA TYR A 64 9.85 7.31 -2.66
C TYR A 64 10.63 8.26 -1.75
N GLU A 65 10.06 9.42 -1.42
CA GLU A 65 10.68 10.40 -0.52
C GLU A 65 10.90 9.82 0.89
N THR A 66 9.96 8.99 1.34
CA THR A 66 10.07 8.28 2.62
C THR A 66 11.24 7.31 2.60
N LEU A 67 11.34 6.44 1.58
CA LEU A 67 12.48 5.52 1.43
C LEU A 67 13.81 6.28 1.34
N LEU A 68 13.85 7.38 0.57
CA LEU A 68 15.04 8.21 0.40
C LEU A 68 15.55 8.75 1.74
N SER A 69 14.65 9.09 2.66
CA SER A 69 15.01 9.57 4.00
C SER A 69 15.71 8.53 4.88
N PHE A 70 15.59 7.24 4.56
CA PHE A 70 16.24 6.14 5.27
C PHE A 70 17.56 5.70 4.64
N VAL A 71 17.93 6.21 3.46
CA VAL A 71 19.13 5.75 2.73
C VAL A 71 20.42 5.95 3.52
N SER A 72 20.53 7.00 4.34
CA SER A 72 21.72 7.24 5.18
C SER A 72 21.95 6.14 6.20
N ASP A 73 20.88 5.55 6.71
CA ASP A 73 20.91 4.58 7.80
C ASP A 73 20.95 3.14 7.25
N TYR A 74 20.51 2.96 6.00
CA TYR A 74 20.40 1.67 5.33
C TYR A 74 21.07 1.72 3.96
N SER A 75 22.39 1.49 3.92
CA SER A 75 23.18 1.60 2.68
C SER A 75 22.71 0.71 1.53
N TYR A 76 22.06 -0.42 1.82
CA TYR A 76 21.47 -1.31 0.80
C TYR A 76 20.23 -0.73 0.11
N LEU A 77 19.66 0.37 0.62
CA LEU A 77 18.65 1.18 -0.06
C LEU A 77 19.25 2.26 -0.96
N GLY A 78 20.59 2.31 -1.12
CA GLY A 78 21.28 3.35 -1.89
C GLY A 78 20.85 3.49 -3.35
N PHE A 79 20.22 2.47 -3.92
CA PHE A 79 19.65 2.54 -5.27
C PHE A 79 18.51 3.57 -5.38
N VAL A 80 17.78 3.84 -4.29
CA VAL A 80 16.66 4.78 -4.26
C VAL A 80 17.12 6.18 -4.70
N SER A 81 18.30 6.63 -4.26
CA SER A 81 18.86 7.94 -4.64
C SER A 81 19.13 8.10 -6.14
N GLY A 82 19.18 6.99 -6.90
CA GLY A 82 19.39 7.00 -8.34
C GLY A 82 18.11 6.88 -9.16
N MET A 83 16.94 6.74 -8.52
CA MET A 83 15.66 6.62 -9.20
C MET A 83 15.14 7.99 -9.65
N SER A 84 14.36 8.01 -10.73
CA SER A 84 13.53 9.17 -11.04
C SER A 84 12.43 9.32 -10.00
N VAL A 85 12.10 10.56 -9.63
CA VAL A 85 10.93 10.83 -8.79
C VAL A 85 9.68 10.28 -9.49
N PRO A 86 8.92 9.37 -8.87
CA PRO A 86 7.75 8.76 -9.50
C PRO A 86 6.60 9.76 -9.63
N ASP A 87 5.68 9.45 -10.54
CA ASP A 87 4.43 10.20 -10.70
C ASP A 87 3.59 10.08 -9.42
N GLU A 88 3.16 11.22 -8.87
CA GLU A 88 2.36 11.26 -7.66
C GLU A 88 0.93 10.75 -7.86
N GLY A 89 0.45 10.62 -9.10
CA GLY A 89 -0.85 10.03 -9.43
C GLY A 89 -0.86 8.50 -9.44
N LEU A 90 0.30 7.86 -9.28
CA LEU A 90 0.45 6.41 -9.27
C LEU A 90 0.66 5.87 -7.86
N GLU A 91 0.39 4.57 -7.73
CA GLU A 91 0.71 3.80 -6.53
C GLU A 91 2.14 3.27 -6.59
N SER A 92 2.76 3.06 -5.41
CA SER A 92 4.17 2.65 -5.28
C SER A 92 4.50 1.39 -6.09
N PHE A 93 3.63 0.40 -6.13
CA PHE A 93 3.83 -0.81 -6.92
C PHE A 93 3.97 -0.53 -8.43
N SER A 94 3.12 0.33 -8.98
CA SER A 94 3.10 0.67 -10.41
C SER A 94 4.24 1.59 -10.82
N ALA A 95 4.63 2.52 -9.94
CA ALA A 95 5.46 3.66 -10.35
C ALA A 95 6.97 3.39 -10.30
N LEU A 96 7.42 2.44 -9.49
CA LEU A 96 8.84 2.32 -9.13
C LEU A 96 9.65 1.37 -10.04
N ASP A 97 8.99 0.57 -10.90
CA ASP A 97 9.60 -0.42 -11.82
C ASP A 97 10.83 -1.16 -11.25
N LEU A 98 10.68 -1.66 -10.02
CA LEU A 98 11.79 -2.19 -9.24
C LEU A 98 12.28 -3.54 -9.79
N LYS A 99 13.62 -3.68 -9.89
CA LYS A 99 14.27 -4.98 -10.12
C LYS A 99 14.09 -5.89 -8.92
N LEU A 100 14.27 -7.20 -9.13
CA LEU A 100 14.17 -8.20 -8.07
C LEU A 100 15.04 -7.87 -6.85
N SER A 101 16.31 -7.51 -7.06
CA SER A 101 17.24 -7.15 -5.97
C SER A 101 16.82 -5.88 -5.21
N GLU A 102 16.15 -4.94 -5.88
CA GLU A 102 15.67 -3.70 -5.28
C GLU A 102 14.42 -3.97 -4.42
N LYS A 103 13.53 -4.85 -4.90
CA LYS A 103 12.41 -5.38 -4.11
C LYS A 103 12.90 -6.11 -2.86
N GLU A 104 13.87 -7.02 -3.01
CA GLU A 104 14.47 -7.75 -1.87
C GLU A 104 15.10 -6.80 -0.84
N ALA A 105 15.75 -5.71 -1.29
CA ALA A 105 16.31 -4.70 -0.41
C ALA A 105 15.24 -3.94 0.38
N ILE A 106 14.12 -3.60 -0.26
CA ILE A 106 12.96 -2.96 0.40
C ILE A 106 12.28 -3.94 1.38
N THR A 107 12.06 -5.19 0.98
CA THR A 107 11.52 -6.23 1.86
C THR A 107 12.41 -6.41 3.09
N ARG A 108 13.73 -6.53 2.90
CA ARG A 108 14.69 -6.57 4.01
C ARG A 108 14.58 -5.37 4.94
N PHE A 109 14.33 -4.18 4.40
CA PHE A 109 14.12 -2.99 5.22
C PHE A 109 12.85 -3.11 6.07
N PHE A 110 11.73 -3.53 5.49
CA PHE A 110 10.46 -3.66 6.22
C PHE A 110 10.45 -4.81 7.24
N ASP A 111 11.15 -5.91 6.96
CA ASP A 111 11.27 -7.06 7.86
C ASP A 111 12.20 -6.79 9.06
N ALA A 112 12.93 -5.67 9.06
CA ALA A 112 13.89 -5.35 10.10
C ALA A 112 13.28 -4.49 11.23
N ASP A 113 13.50 -4.94 12.47
CA ASP A 113 13.18 -4.19 13.70
C ASP A 113 11.74 -3.62 13.68
N ASN A 114 11.57 -2.32 13.92
CA ASN A 114 10.28 -1.62 13.90
C ASN A 114 10.15 -0.72 12.66
N ASN A 115 10.75 -1.12 11.53
CA ASN A 115 10.86 -0.24 10.36
C ASN A 115 9.53 0.00 9.67
N LYS A 116 8.58 -0.96 9.64
CA LYS A 116 7.21 -0.70 9.16
C LYS A 116 6.58 0.50 9.91
N PHE A 117 6.72 0.57 11.23
CA PHE A 117 6.23 1.71 12.01
C PHE A 117 7.01 2.99 11.75
N LYS A 118 8.35 2.94 11.70
CA LYS A 118 9.19 4.12 11.42
C LYS A 118 8.88 4.70 10.04
N PHE A 119 8.72 3.84 9.05
CA PHE A 119 8.30 4.19 7.70
C PHE A 119 6.93 4.85 7.71
N ALA A 120 5.92 4.23 8.33
CA ALA A 120 4.57 4.77 8.39
C ALA A 120 4.53 6.17 9.04
N ARG A 121 5.27 6.39 10.13
CA ARG A 121 5.38 7.72 10.74
C ARG A 121 6.02 8.73 9.80
N LYS A 122 7.15 8.36 9.20
CA LYS A 122 7.88 9.25 8.29
C LYS A 122 7.08 9.57 7.03
N TYR A 123 6.35 8.60 6.50
CA TYR A 123 5.42 8.78 5.40
C TYR A 123 4.36 9.83 5.75
N VAL A 124 3.69 9.70 6.90
CA VAL A 124 2.69 10.68 7.36
C VAL A 124 3.30 12.06 7.59
N GLU A 125 4.52 12.15 8.13
CA GLU A 125 5.24 13.42 8.29
C GLU A 125 5.54 14.13 6.95
N LEU A 126 5.74 13.37 5.88
CA LEU A 126 6.05 13.90 4.55
C LEU A 126 4.81 14.17 3.69
N MET A 127 3.64 13.64 4.08
CA MET A 127 2.39 13.95 3.39
C MET A 127 2.03 15.44 3.52
N SER A 128 1.48 15.99 2.45
CA SER A 128 0.89 17.32 2.37
C SER A 128 -0.52 17.24 1.76
N GLU A 129 -1.27 18.34 1.87
CA GLU A 129 -2.60 18.47 1.25
C GLU A 129 -2.55 18.47 -0.29
N GLU A 130 -1.37 18.71 -0.87
CA GLU A 130 -1.17 18.72 -2.32
C GLU A 130 -0.99 17.32 -2.89
N ASN A 131 -0.66 16.32 -2.06
CA ASN A 131 -0.47 14.96 -2.55
C ASN A 131 -1.77 14.34 -3.05
N SER A 132 -1.66 13.58 -4.13
CA SER A 132 -2.78 12.77 -4.61
C SER A 132 -3.17 11.75 -3.54
N ILE A 133 -4.48 11.60 -3.34
CA ILE A 133 -5.04 10.66 -2.38
C ILE A 133 -5.34 9.35 -3.12
N PRO A 134 -4.72 8.21 -2.72
CA PRO A 134 -5.05 6.91 -3.29
C PRO A 134 -6.55 6.62 -3.28
N SER A 135 -7.06 6.07 -4.38
CA SER A 135 -8.50 5.93 -4.63
C SER A 135 -9.21 5.10 -3.54
N TRP A 136 -8.54 4.08 -3.01
CA TRP A 136 -9.04 3.22 -1.94
C TRP A 136 -9.35 3.97 -0.65
N ILE A 137 -8.61 5.06 -0.33
CA ILE A 137 -8.90 5.90 0.84
C ILE A 137 -10.22 6.64 0.65
N ASN A 138 -10.48 7.13 -0.56
CA ASN A 138 -11.73 7.82 -0.87
C ASN A 138 -12.93 6.86 -0.79
N GLU A 139 -12.79 5.62 -1.26
CA GLU A 139 -13.82 4.57 -1.08
C GLU A 139 -14.15 4.36 0.41
N ILE A 140 -13.13 4.25 1.27
CA ILE A 140 -13.35 4.09 2.72
C ILE A 140 -14.07 5.31 3.30
N ARG A 141 -13.66 6.53 2.92
CA ARG A 141 -14.31 7.77 3.39
C ARG A 141 -15.78 7.81 3.00
N GLU A 142 -16.13 7.46 1.77
CA GLU A 142 -17.53 7.38 1.33
C GLU A 142 -18.32 6.39 2.18
N VAL A 143 -17.78 5.19 2.40
CA VAL A 143 -18.43 4.17 3.22
C VAL A 143 -18.63 4.65 4.65
N MET A 144 -17.65 5.33 5.24
CA MET A 144 -17.73 5.79 6.64
C MET A 144 -18.65 7.00 6.83
N THR A 145 -18.74 7.89 5.86
CA THR A 145 -19.47 9.17 5.98
C THR A 145 -20.92 9.12 5.48
N ARG A 146 -21.28 8.15 4.62
CA ARG A 146 -22.65 8.01 4.11
C ARG A 146 -23.65 7.80 5.26
N SER A 147 -24.71 8.60 5.34
CA SER A 147 -25.75 8.45 6.38
C SER A 147 -26.58 7.17 6.23
#